data_AF-A0A533VGJ4-F1
#
_entry.id   AF-A0A533VGJ4-F1
#
_cell.length_a   1.000
_cell.length_b   1.000
_cell.length_c   1.000
_cell.angle_alpha   90.00
_cell.angle_beta   90.00
_cell.angle_gamma   90.00
#
_symmetry.space_group_name_H-M   'P 1'
#
loop_
_entity.id
_entity.type
_entity.pdbx_description
1 polymer ?
#
loop_
_entity_poly.entity_id
_entity_poly.type
_entity_poly.pdbx_seq_one_letter_code
_entity_poly.pdbx_strand_id
1 'polypeptide(L)'
;MSSIVPISKKLSQKLLNLDIDEGVRIESIKTRKKMYINKRTSGCFVLEIINKDSTDMSEIRFCSDIIDIHNLIDNIFGKEYSVTIY
;
A
#
# COMPACT_ATOMS: atom_id res chain seq x y z
N MET A 1 -12.12 1.42 -25.50
CA MET A 1 -13.00 1.04 -24.36
C MET A 1 -12.15 1.07 -23.10
N SER A 2 -12.35 2.04 -22.21
CA SER A 2 -11.61 2.11 -20.94
C SER A 2 -12.20 1.12 -19.95
N SER A 3 -11.57 -0.05 -19.81
CA SER A 3 -11.93 -1.01 -18.77
C SER A 3 -11.65 -0.38 -17.41
N ILE A 4 -12.71 -0.11 -16.64
CA ILE A 4 -12.59 0.34 -15.25
C ILE A 4 -12.11 -0.87 -14.44
N VAL A 5 -10.80 -1.04 -14.36
CA VAL A 5 -10.19 -2.08 -13.53
C VAL A 5 -10.34 -1.66 -12.05
N PRO A 6 -10.90 -2.52 -11.18
CA PRO A 6 -11.01 -2.25 -9.75
C PRO A 6 -9.66 -1.85 -9.15
N ILE A 7 -9.68 -0.90 -8.20
CA ILE A 7 -8.47 -0.36 -7.57
C ILE A 7 -7.60 -1.49 -6.99
N SER A 8 -8.23 -2.51 -6.38
CA SER A 8 -7.54 -3.71 -5.86
C SER A 8 -6.78 -4.50 -6.94
N LYS A 9 -7.37 -4.68 -8.13
CA LYS A 9 -6.74 -5.41 -9.23
C LYS A 9 -5.59 -4.61 -9.86
N LYS A 10 -5.73 -3.28 -9.98
CA LYS A 10 -4.63 -2.39 -10.39
C LYS A 10 -3.48 -2.42 -9.38
N LEU A 11 -3.80 -2.35 -8.08
CA LEU A 11 -2.79 -2.41 -7.03
C LEU A 11 -2.05 -3.74 -7.03
N SER A 12 -2.75 -4.86 -7.21
CA SER A 12 -2.12 -6.20 -7.30
C SER A 12 -1.10 -6.27 -8.44
N GLN A 13 -1.47 -5.81 -9.63
CA GLN A 13 -0.56 -5.79 -10.78
C GLN A 13 0.65 -4.89 -10.52
N LYS A 14 0.45 -3.75 -9.87
CA LYS A 14 1.53 -2.83 -9.51
C LYS A 14 2.49 -3.44 -8.50
N LEU A 15 1.99 -4.07 -7.44
CA LEU A 15 2.82 -4.73 -6.42
C LEU A 15 3.62 -5.91 -7.00
N LEU A 16 3.01 -6.69 -7.91
CA LEU A 16 3.72 -7.79 -8.60
C LEU A 16 4.91 -7.27 -9.41
N ASN A 17 4.71 -6.16 -10.12
CA ASN A 17 5.71 -5.57 -11.01
C ASN A 17 6.60 -4.52 -10.35
N LEU A 18 6.43 -4.26 -9.05
CA LEU A 18 7.19 -3.25 -8.33
C LEU A 18 8.67 -3.61 -8.34
N ASP A 19 9.50 -2.68 -8.81
CA ASP A 19 10.96 -2.81 -8.74
C ASP A 19 11.47 -2.41 -7.34
N ILE A 20 12.76 -2.67 -7.07
CA ILE A 20 13.42 -2.38 -5.78
C ILE A 20 13.52 -0.87 -5.53
N ASP A 21 13.61 -0.08 -6.60
CA ASP A 21 13.72 1.38 -6.54
C ASP A 21 12.35 2.09 -6.63
N GLU A 22 11.27 1.33 -6.81
CA GLU A 22 9.90 1.85 -6.88
C GLU A 22 9.15 1.70 -5.56
N GLY A 23 8.12 2.53 -5.38
CA GLY A 23 7.26 2.50 -4.21
C GLY A 23 5.81 2.80 -4.50
N VAL A 24 4.92 2.25 -3.69
CA VAL A 24 3.48 2.55 -3.73
C VAL A 24 3.09 3.31 -2.47
N ARG A 25 2.47 4.49 -2.63
CA ARG A 25 1.76 5.17 -1.54
C ARG A 25 0.28 4.91 -1.62
N ILE A 26 -0.28 4.55 -0.48
CA ILE A 26 -1.70 4.46 -0.24
C ILE A 26 -2.09 5.53 0.78
N GLU A 27 -3.13 6.28 0.47
CA GLU A 27 -3.67 7.29 1.38
C GLU A 27 -5.19 7.35 1.27
N SER A 28 -5.85 7.70 2.37
CA SER A 28 -7.28 7.99 2.37
C SER A 28 -7.53 9.33 3.05
N ILE A 29 -8.39 10.14 2.45
CA ILE A 29 -8.83 11.42 3.01
C ILE A 29 -9.56 11.19 4.33
N LYS A 30 -10.27 10.06 4.48
CA LYS A 30 -11.05 9.73 5.68
C LYS A 30 -10.18 9.38 6.88
N THR A 31 -9.12 8.59 6.68
CA THR A 31 -8.36 8.03 7.79
C THR A 31 -7.15 8.88 8.19
N ARG A 32 -6.76 9.86 7.36
CA ARG A 32 -5.55 10.71 7.52
C ARG A 32 -4.24 9.92 7.69
N LYS A 33 -4.29 8.60 7.50
CA LYS A 33 -3.15 7.70 7.48
C LYS A 33 -2.54 7.67 6.09
N LYS A 34 -1.26 7.33 6.04
CA LYS A 34 -0.53 7.03 4.80
C LYS A 34 0.17 5.70 4.98
N MET A 35 0.27 4.94 3.91
CA MET A 35 1.04 3.71 3.87
C MET A 35 1.99 3.77 2.68
N TYR A 36 3.25 3.44 2.89
CA TYR A 36 4.25 3.30 1.86
C TYR A 36 4.62 1.83 1.73
N ILE A 37 4.60 1.30 0.52
CA ILE A 37 4.88 -0.10 0.21
C ILE A 37 6.05 -0.15 -0.75
N ASN A 38 7.16 -0.70 -0.30
CA ASN A 38 8.37 -0.88 -1.12
C ASN A 38 8.73 -2.37 -1.19
N LYS A 39 9.42 -2.79 -2.24
CA LYS A 39 9.90 -4.18 -2.38
C LYS A 39 11.37 -4.27 -2.01
N ARG A 40 11.74 -5.26 -1.21
CA ARG A 40 13.13 -5.58 -0.91
C ARG A 40 13.72 -6.53 -1.95
N THR A 41 15.04 -6.54 -2.03
CA THR A 41 15.84 -7.53 -2.77
C THR A 41 15.50 -8.98 -2.42
N SER A 42 15.02 -9.23 -1.20
CA SER A 42 14.57 -10.55 -0.74
C SER A 42 13.23 -11.00 -1.34
N GLY A 43 12.55 -10.13 -2.09
CA GLY A 43 11.20 -10.36 -2.62
C GLY A 43 10.07 -10.03 -1.63
N CYS A 44 10.37 -9.64 -0.39
CA CYS A 44 9.38 -9.22 0.59
C CYS A 44 9.00 -7.74 0.41
N PHE A 45 7.78 -7.39 0.79
CA PHE A 45 7.30 -6.03 0.87
C PHE A 45 7.52 -5.44 2.26
N VAL A 46 7.89 -4.16 2.31
CA VAL A 46 7.95 -3.34 3.52
C VAL A 46 6.81 -2.37 3.47
N LEU A 47 6.00 -2.36 4.52
CA LEU A 47 4.85 -1.50 4.66
C LEU A 47 5.11 -0.54 5.82
N GLU A 48 5.30 0.74 5.51
CA GLU A 48 5.44 1.80 6.50
C GLU A 48 4.13 2.57 6.64
N ILE A 49 3.50 2.49 7.81
CA ILE A 49 2.22 3.14 8.10
C ILE A 49 2.48 4.38 8.95
N ILE A 50 2.12 5.53 8.41
CA ILE A 50 2.25 6.83 9.06
C ILE A 50 0.86 7.32 9.45
N ASN A 51 0.66 7.54 10.74
CA ASN A 51 -0.55 8.17 11.26
C ASN A 51 -0.24 9.62 11.62
N LYS A 52 -0.84 10.57 10.89
CA LYS A 52 -0.60 12.01 11.09
C LYS A 52 -1.08 12.53 12.45
N ASP A 53 -2.04 11.86 13.06
CA ASP A 53 -2.65 12.32 14.31
C ASP A 53 -1.94 11.76 15.56
N SER A 54 -0.92 10.89 15.40
CA SER A 54 -0.13 10.35 16.51
C SER A 54 1.30 10.88 16.50
N THR A 55 1.82 11.23 17.67
CA THR A 55 3.25 11.47 17.90
C THR A 55 4.12 10.21 17.83
N ASP A 56 3.49 9.05 17.64
CA ASP A 56 4.15 7.75 17.57
C ASP A 56 4.91 7.55 16.25
N MET A 57 6.04 6.85 16.38
CA MET A 57 6.88 6.37 15.29
C MET A 57 6.05 5.58 14.25
N SER A 58 6.45 5.67 12.98
CA SER A 58 5.85 4.90 11.89
C SER A 58 5.77 3.41 12.26
N GLU A 59 4.63 2.76 12.02
CA GLU A 59 4.53 1.31 12.16
C GLU A 59 5.09 0.64 10.91
N ILE A 60 6.14 -0.18 11.08
CA ILE A 60 6.75 -0.93 9.98
C ILE A 60 6.33 -2.40 10.04
N ARG A 61 5.77 -2.90 8.94
CA ARG A 61 5.42 -4.31 8.77
C ARG A 61 6.14 -4.91 7.55
N PHE A 62 6.37 -6.21 7.60
CA PHE A 62 6.93 -6.97 6.51
C PHE A 62 5.90 -7.99 6.04
N CYS A 63 5.63 -8.02 4.74
CA CYS A 63 4.68 -8.96 4.14
C CYS A 63 5.31 -9.63 2.93
N SER A 64 5.11 -10.93 2.78
CA SER A 64 5.55 -11.71 1.63
C SER A 64 4.43 -11.93 0.61
N ASP A 65 3.16 -11.83 1.03
CA ASP A 65 1.99 -12.08 0.20
C ASP A 65 1.21 -10.77 -0.08
N ILE A 66 0.78 -10.60 -1.32
CA ILE A 66 -0.05 -9.48 -1.76
C ILE A 66 -1.46 -9.56 -1.15
N ILE A 67 -1.97 -10.76 -0.88
CA ILE A 67 -3.27 -10.96 -0.23
C ILE A 67 -3.29 -10.32 1.16
N ASP A 68 -2.22 -10.52 1.93
CA ASP A 68 -2.08 -9.93 3.27
C ASP A 68 -1.99 -8.40 3.20
N ILE A 69 -1.33 -7.88 2.15
CA ILE A 69 -1.26 -6.44 1.90
C ILE A 69 -2.66 -5.87 1.65
N HIS A 70 -3.49 -6.51 0.81
CA HIS A 70 -4.87 -6.07 0.58
C HIS A 70 -5.71 -6.09 1.85
N ASN A 71 -5.64 -7.19 2.62
CA ASN A 71 -6.36 -7.29 3.88
C ASN A 71 -5.95 -6.16 4.85
N LEU A 72 -4.67 -5.84 4.92
CA LEU A 72 -4.17 -4.75 5.75
C LEU A 72 -4.68 -3.39 5.27
N ILE A 73 -4.66 -3.14 3.96
CA ILE A 73 -5.15 -1.90 3.37
C ILE A 73 -6.64 -1.72 3.64
N ASP A 74 -7.44 -2.76 3.41
CA ASP A 74 -8.89 -2.72 3.63
C ASP A 74 -9.21 -2.51 5.12
N ASN A 75 -8.42 -3.10 6.04
CA ASN A 75 -8.57 -2.89 7.47
C ASN A 75 -8.21 -1.45 7.92
N ILE A 76 -7.20 -0.84 7.30
CA ILE A 76 -6.71 0.50 7.70
C ILE A 76 -7.48 1.62 7.01
N PHE A 77 -7.77 1.48 5.72
CA PHE A 77 -8.31 2.52 4.85
C PHE A 77 -9.76 2.27 4.41
N GLY A 78 -10.29 1.07 4.63
CA GLY A 78 -11.58 0.66 4.10
C GLY A 78 -11.56 0.54 2.57
N LYS A 79 -12.71 0.73 1.93
CA LYS A 79 -12.88 0.60 0.47
C LYS A 79 -12.52 1.86 -0.33
N GLU A 80 -12.18 2.96 0.35
CA GLU A 80 -11.96 4.26 -0.26
C GLU A 80 -10.56 4.78 0.04
N TYR A 81 -9.63 4.43 -0.84
CA TYR A 81 -8.24 4.88 -0.81
C TYR A 81 -7.75 5.25 -2.21
N SER A 82 -6.74 6.11 -2.24
CA SER A 82 -6.00 6.49 -3.42
C SER A 82 -4.65 5.78 -3.45
N VAL A 83 -4.21 5.40 -4.65
CA VAL A 83 -2.93 4.73 -4.89
C VAL A 83 -2.07 5.59 -5.81
N THR A 84 -0.85 5.90 -5.38
CA THR A 84 0.18 6.61 -6.18
C THR A 84 1.43 5.74 -6.27
N ILE A 85 2.09 5.70 -7.44
CA ILE A 85 3.39 5.04 -7.62
C ILE A 85 4.46 6.13 -7.74
N TYR A 86 5.65 5.85 -7.20
CA TYR A 86 6.88 6.59 -7.43
C TYR A 86 7.97 5.65 -7.91
#